data_AF-A0AAD0S0J3-F1
#
_entry.id   AF-A0AAD0S0J3-F1
#
_cell.length_a   1.000
_cell.length_b   1.000
_cell.length_c   1.000
_cell.angle_alpha   90.00
_cell.angle_beta   90.00
_cell.angle_gamma   90.00
#
_symmetry.space_group_name_H-M   'P 1'
#
loop_
_entity.id
_entity.type
_entity.pdbx_description
1 polymer ?
#
loop_
_entity_poly.entity_id
_entity_poly.type
_entity_poly.pdbx_seq_one_letter_code
_entity_poly.pdbx_strand_id
1 'polypeptide(L)'
;MNINRKVRTWLKQNKVYFDTLAPVSIGIAAFFVALASYNLTNQQVKLADKQLELSLLNIEPNIYLKEVHIIDPVTKLSTETELRIFNSGEEVRNFKKSVKTFLEIEHISMRGKVFIYIPIIGYYGTGYYSSEPTGELARASGYKNNEMFSNFYLDFQASNLKNKYGYTFINLKHLTKINYTNKLGLEGEEYFIGTQSVSSIEYQKLNSYFKIDDFVDIENLSLSIIEEKLKNLS
;
A
#
# COMPACT_ATOMS: atom_id res chain seq x y z
N MET A 1 -44.36 -28.75 70.86
CA MET A 1 -44.64 -29.59 69.68
C MET A 1 -43.64 -29.21 68.59
N ASN A 2 -42.71 -30.11 68.28
CA ASN A 2 -41.43 -29.81 67.63
C ASN A 2 -41.61 -29.52 66.13
N ILE A 3 -41.31 -28.29 65.68
CA ILE A 3 -41.52 -27.80 64.29
C ILE A 3 -40.90 -28.77 63.26
N ASN A 4 -39.70 -29.30 63.57
CA ASN A 4 -39.01 -30.29 62.75
C ASN A 4 -39.82 -31.57 62.51
N ARG A 5 -40.61 -32.02 63.49
CA ARG A 5 -41.43 -33.24 63.33
C ARG A 5 -42.64 -32.98 62.45
N LYS A 6 -43.25 -31.80 62.50
CA LYS A 6 -44.35 -31.41 61.61
C LYS A 6 -43.88 -31.29 60.15
N VAL A 7 -42.76 -30.60 59.92
CA VAL A 7 -42.15 -30.44 58.59
C VAL A 7 -41.79 -31.79 57.97
N ARG A 8 -41.21 -32.70 58.75
CA ARG A 8 -40.81 -34.03 58.27
C ARG A 8 -42.00 -34.92 57.89
N THR A 9 -43.09 -34.85 58.63
CA THR A 9 -44.32 -35.59 58.30
C THR A 9 -45.00 -35.02 57.05
N TRP A 10 -45.02 -33.69 56.92
CA TRP A 10 -45.57 -33.00 55.74
C TRP A 10 -44.77 -33.31 54.46
N LEU A 11 -43.43 -33.32 54.53
CA LEU A 11 -42.55 -33.72 53.42
C LEU A 11 -42.76 -35.18 53.01
N LYS A 12 -42.97 -36.09 53.99
CA LYS A 12 -43.28 -37.50 53.70
C LYS A 12 -44.63 -37.68 53.03
N GLN A 13 -45.64 -36.89 53.40
CA GLN A 13 -46.97 -36.93 52.80
C GLN A 13 -46.97 -36.37 51.38
N ASN A 14 -46.17 -35.34 51.10
CA ASN A 14 -46.05 -34.71 49.78
C ASN A 14 -44.86 -35.23 48.97
N LYS A 15 -44.26 -36.36 49.37
CA LYS A 15 -43.03 -36.89 48.78
C LYS A 15 -43.15 -37.12 47.27
N VAL A 16 -44.28 -37.69 46.83
CA VAL A 16 -44.55 -37.95 45.41
C VAL A 16 -44.57 -36.66 44.60
N TYR A 17 -45.14 -35.58 45.14
CA TYR A 17 -45.16 -34.26 44.50
C TYR A 17 -43.75 -33.66 44.41
N PHE A 18 -42.92 -33.78 45.45
CA PHE A 18 -41.52 -33.34 45.39
C PHE A 18 -40.68 -34.17 44.41
N ASP A 19 -40.86 -35.50 44.39
CA ASP A 19 -40.13 -36.42 43.52
C ASP A 19 -40.51 -36.22 42.03
N THR A 20 -41.67 -35.62 41.72
CA THR A 20 -42.09 -35.29 40.34
C THR A 20 -41.89 -33.82 39.97
N LEU A 21 -42.19 -32.87 40.86
CA LEU A 21 -42.03 -31.43 40.56
C LEU A 21 -40.56 -31.02 40.53
N ALA A 22 -39.72 -31.52 41.44
CA ALA A 22 -38.32 -31.09 41.49
C ALA A 22 -37.55 -31.43 40.20
N PRO A 23 -37.64 -32.64 39.61
CA PRO A 23 -37.01 -32.93 38.33
C PRO A 23 -37.54 -32.07 37.18
N VAL A 24 -38.85 -31.77 37.17
CA VAL A 24 -39.45 -30.91 36.13
C VAL A 24 -38.95 -29.48 36.26
N SER A 25 -38.91 -28.91 37.46
CA SER A 25 -38.36 -27.58 37.70
C SER A 25 -36.87 -27.49 37.37
N ILE A 26 -36.09 -28.52 37.70
CA ILE A 26 -34.68 -28.62 37.32
C ILE A 26 -34.52 -28.71 35.80
N GLY A 27 -35.37 -29.48 35.11
CA GLY A 27 -35.37 -29.58 33.65
C GLY A 27 -35.68 -28.25 32.97
N ILE A 28 -36.67 -27.51 33.47
CA ILE A 28 -37.01 -26.16 32.96
C ILE A 28 -35.85 -25.19 33.21
N ALA A 29 -35.27 -25.19 34.41
CA ALA A 29 -34.11 -24.35 34.73
C ALA A 29 -32.90 -24.69 33.84
N ALA A 30 -32.61 -25.98 33.64
CA ALA A 30 -31.55 -26.44 32.75
C ALA A 30 -31.79 -26.01 31.29
N PHE A 31 -33.04 -26.02 30.83
CA PHE A 31 -33.41 -25.53 29.51
C PHE A 31 -33.15 -24.01 29.36
N PHE A 32 -33.53 -23.21 30.35
CA PHE A 32 -33.22 -21.77 30.34
C PHE A 32 -31.71 -21.49 30.38
N VAL A 33 -30.96 -22.24 31.19
CA VAL A 33 -29.49 -22.15 31.23
C VAL A 33 -28.88 -22.53 29.88
N ALA A 34 -29.39 -23.57 29.22
CA ALA A 34 -28.94 -23.98 27.89
C ALA A 34 -29.22 -22.90 26.84
N LEU A 35 -30.41 -22.28 26.84
CA LEU A 35 -30.74 -21.18 25.94
C LEU A 35 -29.86 -19.94 26.18
N ALA A 36 -29.65 -19.57 27.45
CA ALA A 36 -28.78 -18.47 27.81
C ALA A 36 -27.32 -18.74 27.38
N SER A 37 -26.83 -19.97 27.61
CA SER A 37 -25.50 -20.40 27.21
C SER A 37 -25.32 -20.39 25.69
N TYR A 38 -26.32 -20.84 24.93
CA TYR A 38 -26.31 -20.79 23.46
C TYR A 38 -26.24 -19.35 22.94
N ASN A 39 -27.06 -18.44 23.49
CA ASN A 39 -27.06 -17.04 23.11
C ASN A 39 -25.72 -16.36 23.45
N LEU A 40 -25.18 -16.62 24.64
CA LEU A 40 -23.86 -16.11 25.05
C LEU A 40 -22.75 -16.62 24.14
N THR A 41 -22.78 -17.91 23.77
CA THR A 41 -21.80 -18.51 22.85
C THR A 41 -21.84 -17.81 21.50
N ASN A 42 -23.04 -17.57 20.94
CA ASN A 42 -23.18 -16.86 19.67
C ASN A 42 -22.70 -15.41 19.73
N GLN A 43 -22.87 -14.73 20.86
CA GLN A 43 -22.33 -13.39 21.07
C GLN A 43 -20.81 -13.40 21.16
N GLN A 44 -20.23 -14.38 21.85
CA GLN A 44 -18.78 -14.54 21.95
C GLN A 44 -18.13 -14.81 20.60
N VAL A 45 -18.74 -15.65 19.75
CA VAL A 45 -18.26 -15.89 18.39
C VAL A 45 -18.23 -14.59 17.58
N LYS A 46 -19.34 -13.83 17.58
CA LYS A 46 -19.39 -12.54 16.86
C LYS A 46 -18.36 -11.53 17.37
N LEU A 47 -18.08 -11.52 18.68
CA LEU A 47 -17.07 -10.64 19.25
C LEU A 47 -15.66 -11.09 18.87
N ALA A 48 -15.40 -12.39 18.86
CA ALA A 48 -14.12 -12.95 18.41
C ALA A 48 -13.86 -12.61 16.94
N ASP A 49 -14.87 -12.71 16.08
CA ASP A 49 -14.76 -12.35 14.66
C ASP A 49 -14.40 -10.86 14.49
N LYS A 50 -15.07 -9.97 15.23
CA LYS A 50 -14.75 -8.54 15.22
C LYS A 50 -13.37 -8.23 15.79
N GLN A 51 -12.96 -8.93 16.83
CA GLN A 51 -11.61 -8.79 17.39
C GLN A 51 -10.56 -9.27 16.40
N LEU A 52 -10.82 -10.34 15.63
CA LEU A 52 -9.95 -10.80 14.57
C LEU A 52 -9.83 -9.75 13.47
N GLU A 53 -10.95 -9.18 13.00
CA GLU A 53 -10.96 -8.11 11.99
C GLU A 53 -10.17 -6.88 12.45
N LEU A 54 -10.40 -6.42 13.68
CA LEU A 54 -9.64 -5.30 14.26
C LEU A 54 -8.16 -5.67 14.47
N SER A 55 -7.86 -6.91 14.81
CA SER A 55 -6.48 -7.37 14.91
C SER A 55 -5.83 -7.30 13.55
N LEU A 56 -6.47 -7.82 12.49
CA LEU A 56 -5.99 -7.79 11.10
C LEU A 56 -5.70 -6.37 10.59
N LEU A 57 -6.53 -5.39 10.94
CA LEU A 57 -6.27 -3.99 10.60
C LEU A 57 -5.07 -3.39 11.36
N ASN A 58 -4.84 -3.81 12.61
CA ASN A 58 -3.72 -3.33 13.42
C ASN A 58 -2.37 -3.98 13.05
N ILE A 59 -2.33 -4.90 12.08
CA ILE A 59 -1.11 -5.60 11.61
C ILE A 59 -0.68 -5.21 10.20
N GLU A 60 -1.39 -4.30 9.56
CA GLU A 60 -1.00 -3.83 8.24
C GLU A 60 0.19 -2.87 8.33
N PRO A 61 1.20 -3.03 7.48
CA PRO A 61 2.24 -2.01 7.36
C PRO A 61 1.64 -0.75 6.75
N ASN A 62 2.30 0.37 7.02
CA ASN A 62 1.94 1.65 6.41
C ASN A 62 3.14 2.14 5.62
N ILE A 63 3.20 1.71 4.36
CA ILE A 63 4.32 1.99 3.48
C ILE A 63 4.06 3.30 2.72
N TYR A 64 5.06 4.18 2.71
CA TYR A 64 4.98 5.43 1.97
C TYR A 64 6.34 5.83 1.39
N LEU A 65 6.27 6.65 0.33
CA LEU A 65 7.44 7.08 -0.43
C LEU A 65 7.70 8.57 -0.19
N LYS A 66 8.98 8.95 -0.18
CA LYS A 66 9.42 10.35 -0.16
C LYS A 66 10.57 10.55 -1.13
N GLU A 67 10.49 11.61 -1.92
CA GLU A 67 11.64 12.11 -2.68
C GLU A 67 12.41 13.11 -1.83
N VAL A 68 13.72 12.93 -1.74
CA VAL A 68 14.62 13.76 -0.95
C VAL A 68 15.72 14.29 -1.86
N HIS A 69 15.81 15.61 -1.95
CA HIS A 69 16.85 16.30 -2.71
C HIS A 69 18.14 16.43 -1.88
N ILE A 70 19.25 15.98 -2.44
CA ILE A 70 20.57 16.08 -1.85
C ILE A 70 21.20 17.39 -2.31
N ILE A 71 21.28 18.33 -1.37
CA ILE A 71 21.80 19.67 -1.62
C ILE A 71 23.31 19.67 -1.37
N ASP A 72 24.07 20.09 -2.38
CA ASP A 72 25.49 20.34 -2.25
C ASP A 72 25.70 21.51 -1.25
N PRO A 73 26.49 21.32 -0.19
CA PRO A 73 26.67 22.33 0.84
C PRO A 73 27.39 23.59 0.36
N VAL A 74 28.19 23.48 -0.72
CA VAL A 74 28.97 24.56 -1.34
C VAL A 74 28.14 25.30 -2.37
N THR A 75 27.60 24.60 -3.38
CA THR A 75 26.87 25.24 -4.49
C THR A 75 25.42 25.59 -4.13
N LYS A 76 24.88 25.01 -3.05
CA LYS A 76 23.45 25.09 -2.64
C LYS A 76 22.48 24.56 -3.70
N LEU A 77 22.99 23.87 -4.72
CA LEU A 77 22.19 23.23 -5.75
C LEU A 77 21.89 21.78 -5.37
N SER A 78 20.74 21.28 -5.81
CA SER A 78 20.39 19.87 -5.68
C SER A 78 21.00 19.08 -6.83
N THR A 79 22.02 18.28 -6.55
CA THR A 79 22.70 17.46 -7.56
C THR A 79 22.03 16.10 -7.72
N GLU A 80 21.46 15.56 -6.64
CA GLU A 80 20.86 14.24 -6.61
C GLU A 80 19.47 14.25 -5.95
N THR A 81 18.63 13.32 -6.36
CA THR A 81 17.33 13.03 -5.75
C THR A 81 17.32 11.56 -5.34
N GLU A 82 16.96 11.30 -4.09
CA GLU A 82 16.79 9.96 -3.55
C GLU A 82 15.29 9.65 -3.40
N LEU A 83 14.87 8.47 -3.85
CA LEU A 83 13.57 7.91 -3.51
C LEU A 83 13.72 7.03 -2.27
N ARG A 84 13.11 7.43 -1.17
CA ARG A 84 13.13 6.70 0.09
C ARG A 84 11.78 6.08 0.37
N ILE A 85 11.80 4.81 0.77
CA ILE A 85 10.62 4.03 1.12
C ILE A 85 10.64 3.80 2.62
N PHE A 86 9.56 4.17 3.27
CA PHE A 86 9.40 4.06 4.71
C PHE A 86 8.24 3.15 5.06
N ASN A 87 8.29 2.56 6.25
CA ASN A 87 7.17 1.90 6.90
C ASN A 87 6.98 2.47 8.32
N SER A 88 5.83 3.06 8.58
CA SER A 88 5.42 3.53 9.91
C SER A 88 4.37 2.64 10.58
N GLY A 89 3.99 1.53 9.95
CA GLY A 89 3.09 0.53 10.52
C GLY A 89 3.86 -0.63 11.14
N GLU A 90 3.24 -1.81 11.12
CA GLU A 90 3.85 -3.03 11.67
C GLU A 90 4.97 -3.59 10.80
N GLU A 91 5.78 -4.46 11.40
CA GLU A 91 6.98 -5.03 10.79
C GLU A 91 6.70 -5.76 9.47
N VAL A 92 7.59 -5.56 8.50
CA VAL A 92 7.59 -6.29 7.23
C VAL A 92 8.84 -7.16 7.06
N ARG A 93 8.68 -8.28 6.36
CA ARG A 93 9.77 -9.19 5.98
C ARG A 93 9.79 -9.40 4.48
N ASN A 94 10.91 -9.93 3.97
CA ASN A 94 11.10 -10.23 2.53
C ASN A 94 10.81 -9.04 1.61
N PHE A 95 11.04 -7.81 2.09
CA PHE A 95 10.73 -6.59 1.36
C PHE A 95 11.52 -6.53 0.06
N LYS A 96 10.79 -6.35 -1.05
CA LYS A 96 11.35 -6.14 -2.39
C LYS A 96 10.70 -4.92 -3.02
N LYS A 97 11.51 -4.09 -3.66
CA LYS A 97 11.06 -2.93 -4.43
C LYS A 97 11.48 -3.07 -5.89
N SER A 98 10.65 -2.55 -6.78
CA SER A 98 10.97 -2.30 -8.18
C SER A 98 10.57 -0.87 -8.51
N VAL A 99 11.52 -0.08 -9.01
CA VAL A 99 11.29 1.32 -9.41
C VAL A 99 11.56 1.45 -10.90
N LYS A 100 10.63 2.02 -11.65
CA LYS A 100 10.80 2.35 -13.07
C LYS A 100 10.57 3.84 -13.24
N THR A 101 11.58 4.56 -13.73
CA THR A 101 11.46 5.99 -14.03
C THR A 101 11.05 6.18 -15.48
N PHE A 102 10.28 7.22 -15.77
CA PHE A 102 9.87 7.57 -17.13
C PHE A 102 9.61 9.08 -17.25
N LEU A 103 9.80 9.59 -18.47
CA LEU A 103 9.35 10.91 -18.86
C LEU A 103 7.91 10.80 -19.35
N GLU A 104 7.01 11.56 -18.74
CA GLU A 104 5.68 11.82 -19.26
C GLU A 104 5.73 13.12 -20.08
N ILE A 105 5.43 12.99 -21.37
CA ILE A 105 5.34 14.11 -22.30
C ILE A 105 3.86 14.34 -22.58
N GLU A 106 3.36 15.48 -22.13
CA GLU A 106 2.04 15.96 -22.46
C GLU A 106 2.13 16.87 -23.68
N HIS A 107 1.52 16.45 -24.79
CA HIS A 107 1.48 17.21 -26.02
C HIS A 107 0.06 17.69 -26.31
N ILE A 108 -0.11 19.00 -26.50
CA ILE A 108 -1.38 19.64 -26.79
C ILE A 108 -1.32 20.23 -28.20
N SER A 109 -2.17 19.69 -29.07
CA SER A 109 -2.33 20.13 -30.46
C SER A 109 -3.79 20.47 -30.77
N MET A 110 -4.06 20.95 -31.98
CA MET A 110 -5.44 21.16 -32.45
C MET A 110 -6.26 19.86 -32.51
N ARG A 111 -5.61 18.69 -32.57
CA ARG A 111 -6.27 17.37 -32.56
C ARG A 111 -6.60 16.87 -31.15
N GLY A 112 -6.18 17.61 -30.12
CA GLY A 112 -6.38 17.26 -28.71
C GLY A 112 -5.07 17.02 -27.97
N LYS A 113 -5.21 16.41 -26.79
CA LYS A 113 -4.13 16.13 -25.84
C LYS A 113 -3.68 14.67 -25.96
N VAL A 114 -2.39 14.46 -26.12
CA VAL A 114 -1.75 13.14 -26.22
C VAL A 114 -0.66 13.02 -25.15
N PHE A 115 -0.56 11.84 -24.54
CA PHE A 115 0.53 11.51 -23.64
C PHE A 115 1.48 10.53 -24.30
N ILE A 116 2.77 10.82 -24.21
CA ILE A 116 3.86 9.92 -24.62
C ILE A 116 4.66 9.60 -23.37
N TYR A 117 5.04 8.34 -23.23
CA TYR A 117 5.87 7.89 -22.13
C TYR A 117 7.20 7.38 -22.67
N ILE A 118 8.31 7.90 -22.13
CA ILE A 118 9.66 7.45 -22.47
C ILE A 118 10.26 6.83 -21.21
N PRO A 119 10.42 5.49 -21.14
CA PRO A 119 11.03 4.86 -19.97
C PRO A 119 12.52 5.22 -19.89
N ILE A 120 12.98 5.53 -18.67
CA ILE A 120 14.34 5.99 -18.39
C ILE A 120 15.05 5.01 -17.45
N ILE A 121 16.29 4.66 -17.78
CA ILE A 121 17.21 3.89 -16.94
C ILE A 121 18.21 4.84 -16.28
N GLY A 122 18.72 4.46 -15.12
CA GLY A 122 19.83 5.16 -14.46
C GLY A 122 19.40 6.22 -13.45
N TYR A 123 18.19 6.81 -13.59
CA TYR A 123 17.72 7.85 -12.66
C TYR A 123 17.66 7.38 -11.20
N TYR A 124 17.17 6.16 -10.95
CA TYR A 124 17.24 5.49 -9.65
C TYR A 124 18.03 4.17 -9.76
N GLY A 125 19.19 4.21 -10.43
CA GLY A 125 19.97 3.03 -10.83
C GLY A 125 20.60 2.24 -9.67
N THR A 126 20.80 2.87 -8.51
CA THR A 126 21.35 2.22 -7.31
C THR A 126 20.26 2.05 -6.26
N GLY A 127 20.23 0.89 -5.60
CA GLY A 127 19.30 0.58 -4.52
C GLY A 127 20.01 0.11 -3.26
N TYR A 128 19.58 0.63 -2.12
CA TYR A 128 20.01 0.17 -0.79
C TYR A 128 18.79 -0.34 -0.03
N TYR A 129 18.97 -1.44 0.69
CA TYR A 129 17.95 -2.03 1.56
C TYR A 129 18.42 -1.91 3.00
N SER A 130 17.51 -1.50 3.88
CA SER A 130 17.72 -1.57 5.31
C SER A 130 17.48 -2.98 5.82
N SER A 131 18.19 -3.36 6.88
CA SER A 131 17.89 -4.56 7.66
C SER A 131 16.76 -4.35 8.68
N GLU A 132 16.36 -3.09 8.91
CA GLU A 132 15.33 -2.74 9.88
C GLU A 132 13.93 -3.09 9.37
N PRO A 133 13.06 -3.69 10.21
CA PRO A 133 11.72 -4.10 9.82
C PRO A 133 10.70 -2.94 9.77
N THR A 134 11.06 -1.77 10.30
CA THR A 134 10.28 -0.52 10.31
C THR A 134 11.19 0.67 10.05
N GLY A 135 10.64 1.87 9.79
CA GLY A 135 11.41 3.05 9.45
C GLY A 135 11.80 3.09 7.97
N GLU A 136 13.01 3.53 7.63
CA GLU A 136 13.49 3.54 6.24
C GLU A 136 13.78 2.10 5.80
N LEU A 137 12.94 1.54 4.94
CA LEU A 137 13.08 0.16 4.43
C LEU A 137 14.07 0.10 3.28
N ALA A 138 14.07 1.11 2.41
CA ALA A 138 14.95 1.13 1.27
C ALA A 138 15.12 2.54 0.70
N ARG A 139 16.20 2.68 -0.06
CA ARG A 139 16.56 3.88 -0.78
C ARG A 139 16.90 3.55 -2.23
N ALA A 140 16.53 4.43 -3.14
CA ALA A 140 16.95 4.39 -4.54
C ALA A 140 17.58 5.74 -4.90
N SER A 141 18.72 5.72 -5.58
CA SER A 141 19.43 6.92 -6.01
C SER A 141 20.13 6.68 -7.35
N GLY A 142 20.53 7.76 -8.03
CA GLY A 142 21.34 7.72 -9.23
C GLY A 142 22.37 8.84 -9.18
N TYR A 143 23.57 8.58 -9.71
CA TYR A 143 24.65 9.55 -9.71
C TYR A 143 24.24 10.82 -10.46
N LYS A 144 24.26 11.97 -9.79
CA LYS A 144 23.88 13.28 -10.38
C LYS A 144 22.54 13.28 -11.14
N ASN A 145 21.62 12.39 -10.78
CA ASN A 145 20.38 12.17 -11.53
C ASN A 145 19.54 13.44 -11.69
N ASN A 146 19.49 14.27 -10.65
CA ASN A 146 18.75 15.53 -10.64
C ASN A 146 19.44 16.61 -11.48
N GLU A 147 20.77 16.69 -11.40
CA GLU A 147 21.58 17.59 -12.25
C GLU A 147 21.38 17.26 -13.73
N MET A 148 21.47 15.98 -14.11
CA MET A 148 21.27 15.52 -15.50
C MET A 148 19.88 15.86 -16.02
N PHE A 149 18.83 15.54 -15.24
CA PHE A 149 17.46 15.86 -15.64
C PHE A 149 17.22 17.38 -15.69
N SER A 150 17.77 18.15 -14.76
CA SER A 150 17.66 19.60 -14.74
C SER A 150 18.29 20.22 -16.00
N ASN A 151 19.48 19.76 -16.40
CA ASN A 151 20.14 20.24 -17.61
C ASN A 151 19.31 19.92 -18.86
N PHE A 152 18.82 18.68 -18.98
CA PHE A 152 17.91 18.29 -20.06
C PHE A 152 16.63 19.13 -20.09
N TYR A 153 16.05 19.42 -18.92
CA TYR A 153 14.85 20.24 -18.81
C TYR A 153 15.09 21.69 -19.27
N LEU A 154 16.26 22.26 -18.94
CA LEU A 154 16.66 23.58 -19.43
C LEU A 154 16.84 23.60 -20.94
N ASP A 155 17.47 22.58 -21.51
CA ASP A 155 17.61 22.43 -22.97
C ASP A 155 16.23 22.34 -23.64
N PHE A 156 15.30 21.59 -23.04
CA PHE A 156 13.92 21.48 -23.53
C PHE A 156 13.21 22.83 -23.54
N GLN A 157 13.35 23.62 -22.46
CA GLN A 157 12.74 24.95 -22.36
C GLN A 157 13.35 25.96 -23.35
N ALA A 158 14.64 25.84 -23.66
CA ALA A 158 15.32 26.66 -24.66
C ALA A 158 15.03 26.23 -26.10
N SER A 159 14.41 25.06 -26.30
CA SER A 159 14.20 24.48 -27.63
C SER A 159 13.09 25.16 -28.43
N ASN A 160 13.14 25.01 -29.76
CA ASN A 160 12.09 25.48 -30.67
C ASN A 160 10.93 24.47 -30.84
N LEU A 161 10.87 23.40 -30.02
CA LEU A 161 9.86 22.34 -30.14
C LEU A 161 8.44 22.89 -29.99
N LYS A 162 8.25 23.87 -29.10
CA LYS A 162 6.96 24.54 -28.89
C LYS A 162 6.42 25.15 -30.17
N ASN A 163 7.26 25.87 -30.92
CA ASN A 163 6.83 26.54 -32.14
C ASN A 163 6.63 25.53 -33.29
N LYS A 164 7.37 24.41 -33.29
CA LYS A 164 7.33 23.41 -34.35
C LYS A 164 6.16 22.44 -34.23
N TYR A 165 5.84 22.01 -33.02
CA TYR A 165 4.84 20.96 -32.78
C TYR A 165 3.63 21.45 -31.98
N GLY A 166 3.74 22.55 -31.22
CA GLY A 166 2.72 23.03 -30.30
C GLY A 166 3.13 22.90 -28.84
N TYR A 167 2.21 23.16 -27.91
CA TYR A 167 2.50 23.16 -26.48
C TYR A 167 2.84 21.75 -26.01
N THR A 168 4.06 21.60 -25.49
CA THR A 168 4.58 20.33 -24.99
C THR A 168 5.10 20.56 -23.57
N PHE A 169 4.75 19.67 -22.66
CA PHE A 169 5.21 19.68 -21.27
C PHE A 169 5.89 18.36 -20.98
N ILE A 170 6.96 18.40 -20.18
CA ILE A 170 7.69 17.21 -19.76
C ILE A 170 7.69 17.12 -18.23
N ASN A 171 7.39 15.93 -17.72
CA ASN A 171 7.41 15.62 -16.30
C ASN A 171 8.17 14.32 -16.09
N LEU A 172 9.09 14.30 -15.13
CA LEU A 172 9.71 13.05 -14.69
C LEU A 172 8.82 12.39 -13.64
N LYS A 173 8.49 11.12 -13.85
CA LYS A 173 7.70 10.32 -12.91
C LYS A 173 8.34 8.96 -12.72
N HIS A 174 7.87 8.23 -11.70
CA HIS A 174 8.32 6.88 -11.45
C HIS A 174 7.16 5.98 -11.01
N LEU A 175 7.23 4.71 -11.40
CA LEU A 175 6.38 3.63 -10.95
C LEU A 175 7.12 2.82 -9.90
N THR A 176 6.54 2.66 -8.72
CA THR A 176 7.12 1.79 -7.68
C THR A 176 6.16 0.64 -7.38
N LYS A 177 6.65 -0.60 -7.50
CA LYS A 177 5.99 -1.79 -6.98
C LYS A 177 6.75 -2.28 -5.74
N ILE A 178 6.02 -2.57 -4.69
CA ILE A 178 6.55 -3.12 -3.44
C ILE A 178 5.87 -4.45 -3.19
N ASN A 179 6.69 -5.46 -2.85
CA ASN A 179 6.22 -6.75 -2.35
C ASN A 179 6.79 -6.96 -0.95
N TYR A 180 6.00 -7.50 -0.04
CA TYR A 180 6.42 -7.79 1.33
C TYR A 180 5.62 -8.96 1.91
N THR A 181 6.14 -9.53 2.99
CA THR A 181 5.40 -10.44 3.86
C THR A 181 5.08 -9.69 5.15
N ASN A 182 3.80 -9.64 5.55
CA ASN A 182 3.39 -8.99 6.80
C ASN A 182 3.73 -9.84 8.04
N LYS A 183 3.47 -9.31 9.24
CA LYS A 183 3.73 -9.98 10.52
C LYS A 183 3.04 -11.34 10.68
N LEU A 184 1.92 -11.58 9.98
CA LEU A 184 1.21 -12.88 9.98
C LEU A 184 1.74 -13.88 8.94
N GLY A 185 2.73 -13.50 8.13
CA GLY A 185 3.22 -14.36 7.05
C GLY A 185 2.41 -14.28 5.76
N LEU A 186 1.51 -13.30 5.62
CA LEU A 186 0.74 -13.08 4.40
C LEU A 186 1.51 -12.17 3.43
N GLU A 187 1.51 -12.52 2.16
CA GLU A 187 2.10 -11.71 1.10
C GLU A 187 1.22 -10.48 0.80
N GLY A 188 1.86 -9.33 0.67
CA GLY A 188 1.24 -8.05 0.33
C GLY A 188 1.96 -7.38 -0.84
N GLU A 189 1.19 -6.61 -1.60
CA GLU A 189 1.69 -5.81 -2.72
C GLU A 189 1.15 -4.39 -2.63
N GLU A 190 2.03 -3.40 -2.80
CA GLU A 190 1.67 -1.99 -2.88
C GLU A 190 2.24 -1.34 -4.13
N TYR A 191 1.49 -0.36 -4.64
CA TYR A 191 1.73 0.25 -5.95
C TYR A 191 1.69 1.77 -5.83
N PHE A 192 2.67 2.44 -6.45
CA PHE A 192 2.79 3.89 -6.40
C PHE A 192 3.08 4.48 -7.79
N ILE A 193 2.52 5.66 -8.05
CA ILE A 193 2.88 6.57 -9.14
C ILE A 193 3.43 7.85 -8.51
N GLY A 194 4.71 8.14 -8.75
CA GLY A 194 5.45 9.07 -7.91
C GLY A 194 5.44 8.59 -6.46
N THR A 195 5.08 9.48 -5.54
CA THR A 195 4.92 9.16 -4.11
C THR A 195 3.49 8.78 -3.72
N GLN A 196 2.54 8.79 -4.66
CA GLN A 196 1.12 8.55 -4.38
C GLN A 196 0.78 7.07 -4.52
N SER A 197 0.12 6.50 -3.50
CA SER A 197 -0.42 5.14 -3.54
C SER A 197 -1.57 5.05 -4.56
N VAL A 198 -1.56 4.00 -5.38
CA VAL A 198 -2.54 3.76 -6.44
C VAL A 198 -3.01 2.31 -6.45
N SER A 199 -4.11 2.04 -7.15
CA SER A 199 -4.56 0.66 -7.36
C SER A 199 -3.62 -0.11 -8.30
N SER A 200 -3.63 -1.45 -8.18
CA SER A 200 -2.91 -2.32 -9.11
C SER A 200 -3.36 -2.13 -10.56
N ILE A 201 -4.65 -1.84 -10.80
CA ILE A 201 -5.20 -1.60 -12.14
C ILE A 201 -4.57 -0.34 -12.77
N GLU A 202 -4.51 0.74 -12.01
CA GLU A 202 -3.92 2.00 -12.47
C GLU A 202 -2.43 1.86 -12.74
N TYR A 203 -1.71 1.18 -11.84
CA TYR A 203 -0.31 0.85 -12.03
C TYR A 203 -0.08 0.02 -13.31
N GLN A 204 -0.85 -1.05 -13.51
CA GLN A 204 -0.68 -1.94 -14.65
C GLN A 204 -1.03 -1.25 -15.97
N LYS A 205 -2.06 -0.39 -15.97
CA LYS A 205 -2.40 0.42 -17.15
C LYS A 205 -1.19 1.26 -17.59
N LEU A 206 -0.53 1.94 -16.67
CA LEU A 206 0.64 2.76 -17.01
C LEU A 206 1.87 1.88 -17.34
N ASN A 207 2.09 0.81 -16.57
CA ASN A 207 3.20 -0.12 -16.78
C ASN A 207 3.13 -0.81 -18.16
N SER A 208 1.93 -0.98 -18.72
CA SER A 208 1.71 -1.61 -20.04
C SER A 208 2.30 -0.82 -21.21
N TYR A 209 2.56 0.48 -21.04
CA TYR A 209 3.17 1.32 -22.08
C TYR A 209 4.68 1.11 -22.22
N PHE A 210 5.33 0.42 -21.27
CA PHE A 210 6.79 0.27 -21.26
C PHE A 210 7.22 -1.10 -21.82
N LYS A 211 7.96 -1.08 -22.93
CA LYS A 211 8.65 -2.26 -23.48
C LYS A 211 10.13 -2.20 -23.15
N ILE A 212 10.77 -3.36 -23.06
CA ILE A 212 12.19 -3.48 -22.68
C ILE A 212 13.11 -2.75 -23.66
N ASP A 213 12.75 -2.68 -24.94
CA ASP A 213 13.57 -2.06 -25.98
C ASP A 213 13.40 -0.53 -26.08
N ASP A 214 12.43 0.06 -25.35
CA ASP A 214 12.12 1.50 -25.41
C ASP A 214 12.90 2.32 -24.37
N PHE A 215 13.71 1.68 -23.53
CA PHE A 215 14.40 2.33 -22.43
C PHE A 215 15.57 3.19 -22.90
N VAL A 216 15.61 4.42 -22.40
CA VAL A 216 16.66 5.40 -22.67
C VAL A 216 17.49 5.59 -21.40
N ASP A 217 18.81 5.48 -21.51
CA ASP A 217 19.69 5.85 -20.40
C ASP A 217 19.58 7.37 -20.13
N ILE A 218 19.48 7.77 -18.86
CA ILE A 218 19.42 9.19 -18.47
C ILE A 218 20.62 9.97 -18.99
N GLU A 219 21.80 9.35 -19.10
CA GLU A 219 23.01 9.98 -19.66
C GLU A 219 22.88 10.29 -21.16
N ASN A 220 22.04 9.55 -21.88
CA ASN A 220 21.80 9.69 -23.31
C ASN A 220 20.48 10.43 -23.62
N LEU A 221 19.76 10.90 -22.59
CA LEU A 221 18.50 11.60 -22.75
C LEU A 221 18.74 12.94 -23.46
N SER A 222 18.13 13.11 -24.62
CA SER A 222 18.36 14.27 -25.50
C SER A 222 17.08 14.71 -26.22
N LEU A 223 17.07 15.96 -26.67
CA LEU A 223 15.90 16.56 -27.34
C LEU A 223 15.51 15.84 -28.63
N SER A 224 16.47 15.23 -29.34
CA SER A 224 16.20 14.46 -30.55
C SER A 224 15.25 13.30 -30.30
N ILE A 225 15.31 12.67 -29.12
CA ILE A 225 14.43 11.56 -28.73
C ILE A 225 12.99 12.08 -28.59
N ILE A 226 12.79 13.23 -27.93
CA ILE A 226 11.48 13.87 -27.84
C ILE A 226 10.99 14.23 -29.25
N GLU A 227 11.83 14.86 -30.06
CA GLU A 227 11.47 15.32 -31.39
C GLU A 227 11.03 14.15 -32.29
N GLU A 228 11.73 13.02 -32.24
CA GLU A 228 11.37 11.81 -32.98
C GLU A 228 9.98 11.30 -32.58
N LYS A 229 9.68 11.25 -31.27
CA LYS A 229 8.36 10.81 -30.79
C LYS A 229 7.26 11.78 -31.21
N LEU A 230 7.52 13.09 -31.20
CA LEU A 230 6.55 14.12 -31.64
C LEU A 230 6.30 14.08 -33.16
N LYS A 231 7.33 13.82 -33.98
CA LYS A 231 7.19 13.67 -35.44
C LYS A 231 6.21 12.56 -35.82
N ASN A 232 6.14 11.50 -35.04
CA ASN A 232 5.24 10.38 -35.30
C ASN A 232 3.77 10.69 -34.95
N LEU A 233 3.48 11.84 -34.32
CA LEU A 233 2.13 12.27 -33.93
C LEU A 233 1.56 13.38 -34.82
N SER A 234 2.41 14.17 -35.48
CA SER A 234 2.04 15.25 -36.40
C SER A 234 1.57 14.72 -37.75
#